data_AF-A0A2S0WZC5-F1
#
_entry.id   AF-A0A2S0WZC5-F1
#
_cell.length_a   1.000
_cell.length_b   1.000
_cell.length_c   1.000
_cell.angle_alpha   90.00
_cell.angle_beta   90.00
_cell.angle_gamma   90.00
#
_symmetry.space_group_name_H-M   'P 1'
#
loop_
_entity.id
_entity.type
_entity.pdbx_description
1 polymer ?
#
loop_
_entity_poly.entity_id
_entity_poly.type
_entity_poly.pdbx_seq_one_letter_code
_entity_poly.pdbx_strand_id
1 'polypeptide(L)'
;MARQAESIQTRPLPYGSPCSGGGESGRQRRVPCHRRTVPPVGGRVQTGCMCGRFANDAKIDELIQEFVAEGNDYRDWRPQYSIAPTELVPIVRERQQKQTGEITRSIDAAVWNFHPSFMKDSKRPQFNTRIETVATNGLWKGAFASSRCLVPMRGYYEWTGEPGHKQAFFLHGERPLLAAAGIYTTRKVGDEWEVSTSIITREARDASGEVHDRMPVFLERDVWNEYLAPVKLYDDGRAEMVALLTSESERVASTISHYEVDRRVNNSRAVDPADPTLIEPID
;
A
#
# COMPACT_ATOMS: atom_id res chain seq x y z
N MET A 1 -23.91 40.50 -24.23
CA MET A 1 -23.49 40.93 -25.57
C MET A 1 -22.10 40.34 -25.87
N ALA A 2 -22.04 39.54 -26.94
CA ALA A 2 -20.84 39.14 -27.70
C ALA A 2 -19.99 40.36 -28.12
N ARG A 3 -18.73 40.35 -28.57
CA ARG A 3 -17.65 39.42 -29.01
C ARG A 3 -16.39 40.34 -28.97
N GLN A 4 -15.13 39.93 -29.00
CA GLN A 4 -14.44 39.29 -30.13
C GLN A 4 -12.97 39.04 -29.74
N ALA A 5 -12.40 37.99 -30.31
CA ALA A 5 -11.02 37.53 -30.16
C ALA A 5 -10.13 38.11 -31.27
N GLU A 6 -8.81 38.11 -31.06
CA GLU A 6 -7.83 38.10 -32.16
C GLU A 6 -6.60 37.26 -31.80
N SER A 7 -6.23 36.41 -32.77
CA SER A 7 -5.16 35.43 -32.79
C SER A 7 -3.98 35.95 -33.60
N ILE A 8 -2.74 35.63 -33.19
CA ILE A 8 -1.57 35.79 -34.06
C ILE A 8 -0.73 34.51 -34.02
N GLN A 9 -0.64 33.85 -35.18
CA GLN A 9 0.31 32.80 -35.57
C GLN A 9 1.09 33.28 -36.79
N THR A 10 2.41 33.15 -36.79
CA THR A 10 3.30 33.07 -37.98
C THR A 10 4.65 32.46 -37.50
N ARG A 11 4.95 31.18 -37.76
CA ARG A 11 5.58 30.51 -38.93
C ARG A 11 7.11 30.76 -39.16
N PRO A 12 7.84 29.76 -39.70
CA PRO A 12 9.27 29.50 -39.44
C PRO A 12 10.21 29.80 -40.63
N LEU A 13 11.53 29.70 -40.42
CA LEU A 13 12.61 29.82 -41.43
C LEU A 13 13.73 28.78 -41.13
N PRO A 14 14.68 28.49 -42.06
CA PRO A 14 14.47 27.71 -43.27
C PRO A 14 15.51 26.58 -43.48
N TYR A 15 15.32 25.84 -44.57
CA TYR A 15 16.14 24.79 -45.17
C TYR A 15 17.62 25.17 -45.42
N GLY A 16 18.49 24.15 -45.33
CA GLY A 16 19.80 24.08 -46.01
C GLY A 16 20.00 22.69 -46.61
N SER A 17 20.14 22.63 -47.94
CA SER A 17 20.31 21.43 -48.77
C SER A 17 21.82 21.11 -49.03
N PRO A 18 22.23 20.28 -50.03
CA PRO A 18 22.87 18.99 -49.79
C PRO A 18 24.32 18.90 -50.34
N CYS A 19 25.05 17.85 -49.99
CA CYS A 19 26.24 17.43 -50.74
C CYS A 19 26.05 16.04 -51.34
N SER A 20 26.28 15.99 -52.65
CA SER A 20 26.11 14.86 -53.56
C SER A 20 27.44 14.18 -53.86
N GLY A 21 27.38 12.91 -54.30
CA GLY A 21 28.43 12.19 -55.03
C GLY A 21 29.19 11.20 -54.15
N GLY A 22 29.39 9.93 -54.51
CA GLY A 22 29.15 9.18 -55.74
C GLY A 22 30.14 8.00 -55.76
N GLY A 23 29.75 6.86 -56.34
CA GLY A 23 30.68 5.93 -57.00
C GLY A 23 31.29 4.77 -56.22
N GLU A 24 30.77 3.58 -56.54
CA GLU A 24 31.53 2.37 -56.93
C GLU A 24 32.13 1.38 -55.91
N SER A 25 31.48 0.21 -55.92
CA SER A 25 32.03 -1.16 -55.99
C SER A 25 33.23 -1.58 -55.14
N GLY A 26 32.98 -2.53 -54.25
CA GLY A 26 34.02 -3.37 -53.63
C GLY A 26 33.44 -4.57 -52.92
N ARG A 27 33.42 -5.73 -53.59
CA ARG A 27 33.14 -7.04 -52.97
C ARG A 27 34.20 -7.33 -51.91
N GLN A 28 33.82 -7.39 -50.63
CA GLN A 28 34.60 -8.08 -49.61
C GLN A 28 33.69 -8.92 -48.72
N ARG A 29 34.01 -10.22 -48.72
CA ARG A 29 33.40 -11.26 -47.90
C ARG A 29 33.64 -10.93 -46.42
N ARG A 30 32.56 -10.78 -45.64
CA ARG A 30 32.63 -10.70 -44.18
C ARG A 30 32.19 -12.03 -43.57
N VAL A 31 33.08 -12.57 -42.74
CA VAL A 31 32.93 -13.74 -41.88
C VAL A 31 31.78 -13.49 -40.89
N PRO A 32 30.88 -14.45 -40.59
CA PRO A 32 29.81 -14.23 -39.63
C PRO A 32 30.38 -14.22 -38.20
N CYS A 33 30.25 -13.08 -37.53
CA CYS A 33 30.40 -12.99 -36.08
C CYS A 33 29.19 -13.67 -35.43
N HIS A 34 29.42 -14.76 -34.70
CA HIS A 34 28.42 -15.39 -33.84
C HIS A 34 28.00 -14.41 -32.73
N ARG A 35 26.92 -13.66 -32.98
CA ARG A 35 26.17 -12.98 -31.92
C ARG A 35 25.49 -14.06 -31.08
N ARG A 36 25.99 -14.26 -29.86
CA ARG A 36 25.23 -14.91 -28.77
C ARG A 36 23.94 -14.12 -28.59
N THR A 37 22.81 -14.73 -28.93
CA THR A 37 21.48 -14.22 -28.58
C THR A 37 21.28 -14.39 -27.09
N VAL A 38 21.37 -13.28 -26.35
CA VAL A 38 20.81 -13.19 -24.99
C VAL A 38 19.28 -13.19 -25.15
N PRO A 39 18.52 -14.06 -24.47
CA PRO A 39 17.07 -14.01 -24.56
C PRO A 39 16.59 -12.70 -23.92
N PRO A 40 15.53 -12.06 -24.45
CA PRO A 40 14.97 -10.87 -23.82
C PRO A 40 14.32 -11.28 -22.50
N VAL A 41 14.85 -10.80 -21.38
CA VAL A 41 14.13 -10.73 -20.11
C VAL A 41 12.97 -9.76 -20.34
N GLY A 42 11.79 -10.32 -20.58
CA GLY A 42 10.63 -9.58 -21.04
C GLY A 42 9.33 -10.27 -20.67
N GLY A 43 9.24 -10.79 -19.44
CA GLY A 43 7.96 -11.08 -18.82
C GLY A 43 7.46 -9.80 -18.16
N ARG A 44 6.39 -9.21 -18.69
CA ARG A 44 5.63 -8.22 -17.92
C ARG A 44 5.07 -8.93 -16.71
N VAL A 45 5.72 -8.79 -15.55
CA VAL A 45 5.08 -9.07 -14.26
C VAL A 45 3.88 -8.16 -14.21
N GLN A 46 2.70 -8.75 -14.38
CA GLN A 46 1.44 -8.06 -14.18
C GLN A 46 1.36 -7.83 -12.67
N THR A 47 1.86 -6.66 -12.25
CA THR A 47 1.82 -6.13 -10.87
C THR A 47 0.49 -6.52 -10.27
N GLY A 48 0.53 -7.52 -9.39
CA GLY A 48 -0.58 -7.82 -8.51
C GLY A 48 -0.95 -6.53 -7.81
N CYS A 49 -2.23 -6.39 -7.49
CA CYS A 49 -2.69 -5.34 -6.62
C CYS A 49 -1.87 -5.46 -5.31
N MET A 50 -0.83 -4.64 -5.15
CA MET A 50 0.14 -4.66 -4.04
C MET A 50 -0.57 -4.92 -2.71
N CYS A 51 -0.01 -5.74 -1.82
CA CYS A 51 -0.47 -6.01 -0.45
C CYS A 51 -2.00 -5.97 -0.31
N GLY A 52 -2.70 -6.71 -1.18
CA GLY A 52 -4.15 -6.61 -1.37
C GLY A 52 -4.95 -7.65 -0.60
N ARG A 53 -4.34 -8.31 0.38
CA ARG A 53 -5.00 -9.28 1.25
C ARG A 53 -4.19 -9.46 2.52
N PHE A 54 -4.86 -9.50 3.67
CA PHE A 54 -4.19 -9.82 4.91
C PHE A 54 -5.08 -10.64 5.84
N ALA A 55 -4.47 -11.18 6.90
CA ALA A 55 -5.15 -11.90 7.96
C ALA A 55 -5.02 -11.12 9.27
N ASN A 56 -6.07 -11.15 10.08
CA ASN A 56 -6.04 -10.75 11.48
C ASN A 56 -6.88 -11.75 12.26
N ASP A 57 -6.20 -12.65 12.95
CA ASP A 57 -6.77 -13.75 13.71
C ASP A 57 -7.04 -13.39 15.18
N ALA A 58 -6.68 -12.17 15.59
CA ALA A 58 -6.85 -11.71 16.96
C ALA A 58 -8.31 -11.30 17.23
N LYS A 59 -8.79 -11.63 18.42
CA LYS A 59 -10.07 -11.15 18.96
C LYS A 59 -9.96 -9.70 19.40
N ILE A 60 -11.10 -9.03 19.52
CA ILE A 60 -11.13 -7.61 19.92
C ILE A 60 -10.46 -7.37 21.27
N ASP A 61 -10.63 -8.27 22.25
CA ASP A 61 -10.03 -8.13 23.58
C ASP A 61 -8.50 -8.28 23.54
N GLU A 62 -7.98 -9.14 22.65
CA GLU A 62 -6.54 -9.31 22.43
C GLU A 62 -5.95 -8.05 21.78
N LEU A 63 -6.66 -7.46 20.82
CA LEU A 63 -6.27 -6.18 20.22
C LEU A 63 -6.29 -5.05 21.27
N ILE A 64 -7.34 -4.97 22.10
CA ILE A 64 -7.47 -3.98 23.19
C ILE A 64 -6.29 -4.07 24.14
N GLN A 65 -5.93 -5.30 24.54
CA GLN A 65 -4.81 -5.55 25.44
C GLN A 65 -3.46 -5.24 24.79
N GLU A 66 -3.24 -5.67 23.55
CA GLU A 66 -1.97 -5.50 22.84
C GLU A 66 -1.64 -4.02 22.59
N PHE A 67 -2.63 -3.25 22.14
CA PHE A 67 -2.46 -1.85 21.76
C PHE A 67 -2.73 -0.87 22.92
N VAL A 68 -3.16 -1.38 24.08
CA VAL A 68 -3.56 -0.58 25.25
C VAL A 68 -4.60 0.48 24.84
N ALA A 69 -5.71 0.00 24.31
CA ALA A 69 -6.72 0.81 23.64
C ALA A 69 -8.14 0.50 24.16
N GLU A 70 -9.07 1.42 24.00
CA GLU A 70 -10.48 1.19 24.30
C GLU A 70 -11.23 0.60 23.08
N GLY A 71 -12.21 -0.28 23.32
CA GLY A 71 -13.11 -0.78 22.29
C GLY A 71 -14.32 0.14 22.14
N ASN A 72 -14.29 1.04 21.15
CA ASN A 72 -15.35 2.03 20.96
C ASN A 72 -16.48 1.50 20.07
N ASP A 73 -16.18 1.14 18.83
CA ASP A 73 -17.21 0.91 17.80
C ASP A 73 -17.11 -0.44 17.08
N TYR A 74 -16.18 -1.33 17.47
CA TYR A 74 -15.95 -2.59 16.75
C TYR A 74 -15.98 -3.86 17.62
N ARG A 75 -16.98 -3.95 18.50
CA ARG A 75 -17.18 -5.10 19.40
C ARG A 75 -17.55 -6.39 18.66
N ASP A 76 -18.10 -6.27 17.46
CA ASP A 76 -18.48 -7.41 16.63
C ASP A 76 -17.35 -7.95 15.74
N TRP A 77 -16.13 -7.43 15.87
CA TRP A 77 -14.97 -8.01 15.21
C TRP A 77 -14.86 -9.51 15.49
N ARG A 78 -14.56 -10.27 14.45
CA ARG A 78 -14.24 -11.69 14.52
C ARG A 78 -12.95 -11.90 13.74
N PRO A 79 -12.11 -12.87 14.17
CA PRO A 79 -10.95 -13.30 13.39
C PRO A 79 -11.28 -13.49 11.91
N GLN A 80 -10.46 -12.93 11.03
CA GLN A 80 -10.57 -13.04 9.57
C GLN A 80 -9.20 -13.39 9.01
N TYR A 81 -9.14 -14.45 8.22
CA TYR A 81 -7.91 -14.98 7.63
C TYR A 81 -7.72 -14.51 6.19
N SER A 82 -8.72 -13.92 5.54
CA SER A 82 -8.61 -13.40 4.16
C SER A 82 -9.39 -12.10 3.98
N ILE A 83 -8.87 -11.00 4.51
CA ILE A 83 -9.46 -9.65 4.47
C ILE A 83 -9.11 -8.94 3.16
N ALA A 84 -10.10 -8.66 2.32
CA ALA A 84 -9.91 -8.00 1.03
C ALA A 84 -10.12 -6.48 1.08
N PRO A 85 -9.64 -5.70 0.09
CA PRO A 85 -9.92 -4.29 -0.01
C PRO A 85 -11.42 -4.03 -0.01
N THR A 86 -11.83 -2.87 0.50
CA THR A 86 -13.23 -2.44 0.71
C THR A 86 -13.96 -3.12 1.88
N GLU A 87 -13.36 -4.11 2.53
CA GLU A 87 -13.92 -4.70 3.76
C GLU A 87 -13.61 -3.83 4.99
N LEU A 88 -14.34 -4.08 6.09
CA LEU A 88 -14.07 -3.45 7.38
C LEU A 88 -12.86 -4.10 8.05
N VAL A 89 -11.99 -3.27 8.60
CA VAL A 89 -10.77 -3.69 9.31
C VAL A 89 -10.63 -2.95 10.63
N PRO A 90 -10.05 -3.58 11.67
CA PRO A 90 -9.72 -2.86 12.88
C PRO A 90 -8.56 -1.89 12.60
N ILE A 91 -8.72 -0.64 13.03
CA ILE A 91 -7.64 0.33 13.10
C ILE A 91 -7.45 0.81 14.52
N VAL A 92 -6.20 1.06 14.92
CA VAL A 92 -5.85 1.68 16.19
C VAL A 92 -5.53 3.14 15.90
N ARG A 93 -6.19 4.07 16.59
CA ARG A 93 -5.92 5.51 16.42
C ARG A 93 -6.04 6.25 17.73
N GLU A 94 -5.32 7.36 17.83
CA GLU A 94 -5.47 8.29 18.94
C GLU A 94 -6.27 9.52 18.53
N ARG A 95 -7.12 9.98 19.44
CA ARG A 95 -7.89 11.21 19.29
C ARG A 95 -7.81 12.02 20.56
N GLN A 96 -7.65 13.32 20.40
CA GLN A 96 -7.86 14.26 21.48
C GLN A 96 -9.36 14.55 21.61
N GLN A 97 -9.93 14.29 22.78
CA GLN A 97 -11.31 14.65 23.08
C GLN A 97 -11.44 16.17 23.15
N LYS A 98 -12.41 16.74 22.43
CA LYS A 98 -12.56 18.20 22.31
C LYS A 98 -12.91 18.87 23.65
N GLN A 99 -13.67 18.18 24.50
CA GLN A 99 -14.20 18.72 25.74
C GLN A 99 -13.18 18.64 26.88
N THR A 100 -12.45 17.55 27.00
CA THR A 100 -11.52 17.29 28.11
C THR A 100 -10.06 17.56 27.75
N GLY A 101 -9.72 17.57 26.46
CA GLY A 101 -8.32 17.62 25.99
C GLY A 101 -7.55 16.31 26.18
N GLU A 102 -8.21 15.27 26.70
CA GLU A 102 -7.62 13.95 26.95
C GLU A 102 -7.33 13.22 25.62
N ILE A 103 -6.18 12.57 25.55
CA ILE A 103 -5.83 11.71 24.42
C ILE A 103 -6.32 10.30 24.74
N THR A 104 -7.17 9.78 23.87
CA THR A 104 -7.69 8.41 23.95
C THR A 104 -7.20 7.61 22.77
N ARG A 105 -6.73 6.39 23.03
CA ARG A 105 -6.42 5.40 22.01
C ARG A 105 -7.58 4.42 21.92
N SER A 106 -8.13 4.25 20.72
CA SER A 106 -9.25 3.33 20.50
C SER A 106 -9.00 2.40 19.32
N ILE A 107 -9.68 1.25 19.35
CA ILE A 107 -9.85 0.37 18.20
C ILE A 107 -11.21 0.67 17.57
N ASP A 108 -11.17 1.08 16.31
CA ASP A 108 -12.36 1.44 15.54
C ASP A 108 -12.41 0.63 14.24
N ALA A 109 -13.62 0.45 13.70
CA ALA A 109 -13.82 -0.12 12.39
C ALA A 109 -13.48 0.92 11.31
N ALA A 110 -12.76 0.52 10.26
CA ALA A 110 -12.57 1.34 9.08
C ALA A 110 -12.73 0.52 7.81
N VAL A 111 -13.36 1.11 6.79
CA VAL A 111 -13.37 0.53 5.45
C VAL A 111 -11.95 0.60 4.87
N TRP A 112 -11.37 -0.52 4.46
CA TRP A 112 -10.06 -0.57 3.81
C TRP A 112 -10.13 -0.12 2.36
N ASN A 113 -10.49 1.15 2.17
CA ASN A 113 -10.61 1.84 0.90
C ASN A 113 -10.69 3.35 1.17
N PHE A 114 -9.53 3.99 1.34
CA PHE A 114 -9.45 5.38 1.75
C PHE A 114 -10.25 6.33 0.84
N HIS A 115 -11.22 7.02 1.43
CA HIS A 115 -12.12 7.87 0.67
C HIS A 115 -12.43 9.17 1.42
N PRO A 116 -11.64 10.24 1.21
CA PRO A 116 -11.94 11.53 1.82
C PRO A 116 -13.18 12.15 1.16
N SER A 117 -13.80 13.10 1.85
CA SER A 117 -15.06 13.73 1.42
C SER A 117 -14.97 14.48 0.09
N PHE A 118 -13.78 14.95 -0.30
CA PHE A 118 -13.55 15.66 -1.55
C PHE A 118 -13.26 14.73 -2.74
N MET A 119 -12.98 13.45 -2.49
CA MET A 119 -12.71 12.48 -3.55
C MET A 119 -14.02 12.14 -4.28
N LYS A 120 -13.95 12.01 -5.61
CA LYS A 120 -15.04 11.44 -6.41
C LYS A 120 -14.94 9.92 -6.42
N ASP A 121 -16.07 9.25 -6.58
CA ASP A 121 -16.11 7.79 -6.67
C ASP A 121 -15.12 7.25 -7.71
N SER A 122 -14.36 6.24 -7.30
CA SER A 122 -13.34 5.58 -8.11
C SER A 122 -13.62 4.09 -8.17
N LYS A 123 -13.53 3.51 -9.37
CA LYS A 123 -13.57 2.05 -9.55
C LYS A 123 -12.32 1.36 -9.00
N ARG A 124 -11.23 2.11 -8.78
CA ARG A 124 -9.98 1.59 -8.21
C ARG A 124 -9.92 1.93 -6.73
N PRO A 125 -9.92 0.92 -5.83
CA PRO A 125 -9.89 1.16 -4.41
C PRO A 125 -8.54 1.78 -4.00
N GLN A 126 -8.58 2.66 -3.00
CA GLN A 126 -7.47 3.47 -2.50
C GLN A 126 -6.94 2.90 -1.18
N PHE A 127 -6.72 1.60 -1.15
CA PHE A 127 -6.44 0.83 0.07
C PHE A 127 -4.94 0.84 0.43
N ASN A 128 -4.05 1.20 -0.51
CA ASN A 128 -2.62 1.39 -0.28
C ASN A 128 -2.14 2.79 -0.68
N THR A 129 -1.25 3.36 0.12
CA THR A 129 -0.50 4.58 -0.17
C THR A 129 0.99 4.32 -0.13
N ARG A 130 1.77 5.11 -0.86
CA ARG A 130 3.23 4.91 -1.01
C ARG A 130 3.98 5.84 -0.07
N ILE A 131 4.89 5.31 0.75
CA ILE A 131 5.70 6.09 1.71
C ILE A 131 6.45 7.24 1.01
N GLU A 132 6.87 7.04 -0.24
CA GLU A 132 7.59 8.02 -1.06
C GLU A 132 6.77 9.28 -1.37
N THR A 133 5.44 9.18 -1.30
CA THR A 133 4.52 10.25 -1.70
C THR A 133 3.49 10.61 -0.65
N VAL A 134 3.41 9.86 0.46
CA VAL A 134 2.37 10.03 1.49
C VAL A 134 2.39 11.43 2.11
N ALA A 135 3.58 12.04 2.21
CA ALA A 135 3.77 13.38 2.78
C ALA A 135 3.50 14.55 1.81
N THR A 136 3.43 14.29 0.50
CA THR A 136 3.42 15.33 -0.56
C THR A 136 2.21 15.26 -1.47
N ASN A 137 1.67 14.06 -1.71
CA ASN A 137 0.52 13.84 -2.58
C ASN A 137 -0.74 14.48 -1.99
N GLY A 138 -1.48 15.26 -2.80
CA GLY A 138 -2.68 15.98 -2.37
C GLY A 138 -3.79 15.08 -1.79
N LEU A 139 -3.84 13.81 -2.20
CA LEU A 139 -4.81 12.86 -1.67
C LEU A 139 -4.47 12.40 -0.24
N TRP A 140 -3.18 12.17 0.05
CA TRP A 140 -2.72 11.53 1.28
C TRP A 140 -2.23 12.51 2.34
N LYS A 141 -1.58 13.61 1.92
CA LYS A 141 -0.80 14.49 2.80
C LYS A 141 -1.59 15.06 3.97
N GLY A 142 -2.89 15.36 3.77
CA GLY A 142 -3.76 15.90 4.82
C GLY A 142 -4.03 14.88 5.92
N ALA A 143 -4.34 13.64 5.54
CA ALA A 143 -4.53 12.55 6.48
C ALA A 143 -3.20 12.15 7.13
N PHE A 144 -2.11 12.07 6.38
CA PHE A 144 -0.79 11.80 6.96
C PHE A 144 -0.38 12.84 8.01
N ALA A 145 -0.76 14.11 7.80
CA ALA A 145 -0.47 15.17 8.76
C ALA A 145 -1.22 15.03 10.09
N SER A 146 -2.41 14.42 10.15
CA SER A 146 -3.28 14.55 11.33
C SER A 146 -4.19 13.35 11.67
N SER A 147 -4.26 12.35 10.80
CA SER A 147 -5.16 11.21 10.88
C SER A 147 -4.38 9.92 10.57
N ARG A 148 -3.44 9.61 11.46
CA ARG A 148 -2.61 8.40 11.39
C ARG A 148 -3.26 7.29 12.23
N CYS A 149 -3.10 6.05 11.80
CA CYS A 149 -3.60 4.87 12.51
C CYS A 149 -2.66 3.68 12.30
N LEU A 150 -2.69 2.70 13.21
CA LEU A 150 -2.10 1.39 12.96
C LEU A 150 -3.17 0.45 12.42
N VAL A 151 -2.79 -0.45 11.54
CA VAL A 151 -3.61 -1.57 11.07
C VAL A 151 -2.99 -2.86 11.59
N PRO A 152 -3.56 -3.48 12.65
CA PRO A 152 -3.08 -4.74 13.17
C PRO A 152 -3.34 -5.88 12.17
N MET A 153 -2.35 -6.74 11.96
CA MET A 153 -2.49 -7.95 11.14
C MET A 153 -1.59 -9.07 11.63
N ARG A 154 -2.03 -10.31 11.47
CA ARG A 154 -1.20 -11.51 11.68
C ARG A 154 -0.09 -11.62 10.63
N GLY A 155 -0.44 -11.23 9.41
CA GLY A 155 0.41 -11.33 8.23
C GLY A 155 -0.40 -10.97 6.99
N TYR A 156 0.26 -10.96 5.84
CA TYR A 156 -0.34 -10.58 4.56
C TYR A 156 0.02 -11.55 3.47
N TYR A 157 -0.77 -11.57 2.41
CA TYR A 157 -0.55 -12.47 1.28
C TYR A 157 0.10 -11.72 0.13
N GLU A 158 1.04 -12.39 -0.53
CA GLU A 158 1.53 -11.99 -1.84
C GLU A 158 1.55 -13.18 -2.79
N TRP A 159 1.58 -12.89 -4.09
CA TRP A 159 1.46 -13.91 -5.13
C TRP A 159 2.57 -13.80 -6.16
N THR A 160 3.17 -14.95 -6.48
CA THR A 160 4.15 -15.09 -7.57
C THR A 160 3.64 -16.05 -8.65
N GLY A 161 4.29 -16.00 -9.82
CA GLY A 161 3.94 -16.84 -10.97
C GLY A 161 3.00 -16.18 -11.98
N GLU A 162 2.70 -16.93 -13.03
CA GLU A 162 1.93 -16.43 -14.18
C GLU A 162 0.44 -16.23 -13.88
N PRO A 163 -0.25 -15.33 -14.59
CA PRO A 163 -1.70 -15.18 -14.50
C PRO A 163 -2.43 -16.52 -14.65
N GLY A 164 -3.37 -16.82 -13.74
CA GLY A 164 -4.08 -18.10 -13.67
C GLY A 164 -3.32 -19.23 -12.96
N HIS A 165 -2.01 -19.09 -12.79
CA HIS A 165 -1.14 -20.09 -12.17
C HIS A 165 -0.44 -19.58 -10.89
N LYS A 166 -0.92 -18.48 -10.33
CA LYS A 166 -0.30 -17.83 -9.17
C LYS A 166 -0.27 -18.72 -7.93
N GLN A 167 0.90 -18.80 -7.29
CA GLN A 167 1.11 -19.38 -5.96
C GLN A 167 0.98 -18.28 -4.91
N ALA A 168 0.29 -18.57 -3.82
CA ALA A 168 0.13 -17.64 -2.70
C ALA A 168 1.20 -17.93 -1.64
N PHE A 169 1.75 -16.85 -1.08
CA PHE A 169 2.67 -16.88 0.05
C PHE A 169 2.04 -16.09 1.18
N PHE A 170 2.16 -16.59 2.40
CA PHE A 170 1.79 -15.85 3.60
C PHE A 170 3.05 -15.30 4.25
N LEU A 171 3.13 -13.97 4.34
CA LEU A 171 4.23 -13.22 4.94
C LEU A 171 3.84 -12.81 6.35
N HIS A 172 4.67 -13.16 7.32
CA HIS A 172 4.40 -12.94 8.74
C HIS A 172 5.67 -12.57 9.50
N GLY A 173 5.52 -11.92 10.66
CA GLY A 173 6.62 -11.67 11.58
C GLY A 173 6.78 -12.77 12.62
N GLU A 174 7.80 -12.64 13.46
CA GLU A 174 8.01 -13.50 14.64
C GLU A 174 6.98 -13.23 15.75
N ARG A 175 6.47 -12.00 15.84
CA ARG A 175 5.47 -11.60 16.83
C ARG A 175 4.07 -12.05 16.40
N PRO A 176 3.14 -12.29 17.34
CA PRO A 176 1.78 -12.71 17.03
C PRO A 176 1.00 -11.72 16.15
N LEU A 177 1.30 -10.42 16.26
CA LEU A 177 0.70 -9.35 15.45
C LEU A 177 1.77 -8.38 14.97
N LEU A 178 1.64 -8.01 13.69
CA LEU A 178 2.31 -6.89 13.06
C LEU A 178 1.42 -5.65 13.12
N ALA A 179 2.02 -4.47 13.25
CA ALA A 179 1.33 -3.19 13.23
C ALA A 179 1.75 -2.39 11.98
N ALA A 180 0.90 -2.38 10.95
CA ALA A 180 1.17 -1.60 9.74
C ALA A 180 0.79 -0.13 9.95
N ALA A 181 1.63 0.79 9.50
CA ALA A 181 1.36 2.20 9.44
C ALA A 181 0.24 2.47 8.42
N GLY A 182 -0.79 3.20 8.84
CA GLY A 182 -1.93 3.57 8.02
C GLY A 182 -2.35 5.03 8.21
N ILE A 183 -3.10 5.53 7.25
CA ILE A 183 -3.77 6.82 7.33
C ILE A 183 -5.27 6.61 7.19
N TYR A 184 -6.05 7.38 7.95
CA TYR A 184 -7.49 7.31 7.89
C TYR A 184 -8.12 8.65 7.54
N THR A 185 -9.37 8.58 7.10
CA THR A 185 -10.22 9.74 6.90
C THR A 185 -11.64 9.41 7.33
N THR A 186 -12.42 10.45 7.56
CA THR A 186 -13.80 10.33 7.99
C THR A 186 -14.67 11.18 7.09
N ARG A 187 -15.74 10.60 6.56
CA ARG A 187 -16.69 11.30 5.70
C ARG A 187 -18.12 10.95 6.11
N LYS A 188 -19.06 11.82 5.76
CA LYS A 188 -20.48 11.53 5.93
C LYS A 188 -21.00 10.78 4.70
N VAL A 189 -21.64 9.63 4.89
CA VAL A 189 -22.28 8.82 3.86
C VAL A 189 -23.75 8.66 4.26
N GLY A 190 -24.64 9.33 3.52
CA GLY A 190 -26.03 9.49 3.98
C GLY A 190 -26.07 10.27 5.30
N ASP A 191 -26.60 9.64 6.35
CA ASP A 191 -26.65 10.19 7.71
C ASP A 191 -25.59 9.65 8.66
N GLU A 192 -24.76 8.71 8.20
CA GLU A 192 -23.76 8.05 9.02
C GLU A 192 -22.34 8.57 8.75
N TRP A 193 -21.48 8.45 9.75
CA TRP A 193 -20.05 8.73 9.60
C TRP A 193 -19.33 7.43 9.24
N GLU A 194 -18.64 7.45 8.11
CA GLU A 194 -17.79 6.35 7.67
C GLU A 194 -16.32 6.71 7.89
N VAL A 195 -15.60 5.82 8.58
CA VAL A 195 -14.14 5.86 8.66
C VAL A 195 -13.58 4.95 7.57
N SER A 196 -12.59 5.43 6.83
CA SER A 196 -11.86 4.61 5.84
C SER A 196 -10.36 4.78 5.99
N THR A 197 -9.60 3.75 5.62
CA THR A 197 -8.15 3.68 5.83
C THR A 197 -7.38 3.28 4.57
N SER A 198 -6.11 3.67 4.53
CA SER A 198 -5.09 3.24 3.57
C SER A 198 -3.87 2.77 4.33
N ILE A 199 -3.30 1.62 3.95
CA ILE A 199 -2.04 1.13 4.50
C ILE A 199 -0.89 1.78 3.74
N ILE A 200 0.11 2.28 4.48
CA ILE A 200 1.33 2.80 3.89
C ILE A 200 2.21 1.61 3.48
N THR A 201 2.68 1.64 2.25
CA THR A 201 3.57 0.64 1.66
C THR A 201 4.91 1.26 1.32
N ARG A 202 5.95 0.43 1.27
CA ARG A 202 7.30 0.77 0.82
C ARG A 202 7.82 -0.27 -0.16
N GLU A 203 8.95 0.02 -0.80
CA GLU A 203 9.72 -1.00 -1.52
C GLU A 203 10.06 -2.14 -0.55
N ALA A 204 9.75 -3.36 -0.97
CA ALA A 204 10.09 -4.55 -0.21
C ALA A 204 11.60 -4.83 -0.30
N ARG A 205 12.18 -5.22 0.83
CA ARG A 205 13.53 -5.79 0.92
C ARG A 205 13.41 -7.20 1.54
N ASP A 206 14.47 -7.97 1.44
CA ASP A 206 14.59 -9.29 2.09
C ASP A 206 13.50 -10.29 1.67
N ALA A 207 12.97 -11.08 2.60
CA ALA A 207 11.96 -12.12 2.35
C ALA A 207 10.73 -11.60 1.58
N SER A 208 10.30 -10.37 1.86
CA SER A 208 9.20 -9.75 1.12
C SER A 208 9.57 -9.48 -0.34
N GLY A 209 10.81 -9.04 -0.57
CA GLY A 209 11.35 -8.74 -1.89
C GLY A 209 11.57 -9.98 -2.76
N GLU A 210 11.67 -11.16 -2.16
CA GLU A 210 11.68 -12.44 -2.88
C GLU A 210 10.33 -12.75 -3.53
N VAL A 211 9.23 -12.25 -2.94
CA VAL A 211 7.86 -12.55 -3.34
C VAL A 211 7.23 -11.40 -4.14
N HIS A 212 7.40 -10.15 -3.70
CA HIS A 212 6.78 -8.98 -4.35
C HIS A 212 7.62 -7.70 -4.18
N ASP A 213 7.41 -6.71 -5.05
CA ASP A 213 8.17 -5.45 -5.04
C ASP A 213 7.82 -4.50 -3.88
N ARG A 214 6.79 -4.81 -3.09
CA ARG A 214 6.24 -3.93 -2.06
C ARG A 214 5.79 -4.71 -0.84
N MET A 215 5.84 -4.02 0.30
CA MET A 215 5.36 -4.51 1.58
C MET A 215 4.69 -3.38 2.36
N PRO A 216 3.82 -3.69 3.34
CA PRO A 216 3.37 -2.70 4.31
C PRO A 216 4.55 -2.11 5.10
N VAL A 217 4.42 -0.86 5.51
CA VAL A 217 5.34 -0.22 6.46
C VAL A 217 4.96 -0.69 7.84
N PHE A 218 5.75 -1.56 8.45
CA PHE A 218 5.51 -2.05 9.80
C PHE A 218 6.28 -1.26 10.85
N LEU A 219 5.71 -1.17 12.05
CA LEU A 219 6.24 -0.38 13.16
C LEU A 219 6.39 -1.20 14.43
N GLU A 220 7.52 -0.98 15.11
CA GLU A 220 7.78 -1.50 16.44
C GLU A 220 6.96 -0.77 17.51
N ARG A 221 6.74 -1.43 18.65
CA ARG A 221 5.85 -0.94 19.71
C ARG A 221 6.30 0.41 20.29
N ASP A 222 7.60 0.63 20.37
CA ASP A 222 8.21 1.84 20.93
C ASP A 222 7.90 3.11 20.12
N VAL A 223 7.64 2.97 18.81
CA VAL A 223 7.33 4.11 17.93
C VAL A 223 5.83 4.34 17.72
N TRP A 224 4.96 3.48 18.24
CA TRP A 224 3.51 3.61 18.08
C TRP A 224 2.98 4.93 18.63
N ASN A 225 3.45 5.37 19.80
CA ASN A 225 3.01 6.61 20.43
C ASN A 225 3.34 7.83 19.55
N GLU A 226 4.56 7.89 19.02
CA GLU A 226 5.02 8.99 18.16
C GLU A 226 4.23 9.02 16.86
N TYR A 227 3.99 7.85 16.26
CA TYR A 227 3.21 7.75 15.03
C TYR A 227 1.74 8.10 15.23
N LEU A 228 1.10 7.63 16.31
CA LEU A 228 -0.32 7.84 16.56
C LEU A 228 -0.66 9.22 17.12
N ALA A 229 0.32 9.94 17.67
CA ALA A 229 0.12 11.21 18.37
C ALA A 229 -0.86 12.12 17.60
N PRO A 230 -1.96 12.61 18.21
CA PRO A 230 -2.98 13.41 17.53
C PRO A 230 -2.55 14.87 17.31
N VAL A 231 -1.27 15.08 17.01
CA VAL A 231 -0.66 16.37 16.72
C VAL A 231 -0.46 16.51 15.22
N LYS A 232 -0.79 17.69 14.70
CA LYS A 232 -0.65 17.99 13.28
C LYS A 232 0.83 18.15 12.91
N LEU A 233 1.28 17.36 11.95
CA LEU A 233 2.61 17.48 11.36
C LEU A 233 2.62 18.57 10.28
N TYR A 234 3.50 19.56 10.46
CA TYR A 234 3.86 20.52 9.42
C TYR A 234 4.90 19.91 8.47
N ASP A 235 5.42 20.69 7.53
CA ASP A 235 6.21 20.18 6.41
C ASP A 235 7.44 19.38 6.87
N ASP A 236 8.26 19.97 7.75
CA ASP A 236 9.43 19.31 8.32
C ASP A 236 9.04 18.08 9.15
N GLY A 237 8.01 18.20 9.99
CA GLY A 237 7.50 17.08 10.79
C GLY A 237 6.96 15.91 9.95
N ARG A 238 6.40 16.17 8.76
CA ARG A 238 6.00 15.08 7.84
C ARG A 238 7.22 14.40 7.22
N ALA A 239 8.27 15.14 6.91
CA ALA A 239 9.51 14.56 6.38
C ALA A 239 10.23 13.71 7.45
N GLU A 240 10.32 14.21 8.68
CA GLU A 240 10.86 13.48 9.83
C GLU A 240 10.07 12.21 10.11
N MET A 241 8.73 12.28 10.08
CA MET A 241 7.88 11.11 10.23
C MET A 241 8.12 10.07 9.12
N VAL A 242 8.30 10.49 7.86
CA VAL A 242 8.65 9.56 6.77
C VAL A 242 10.00 8.88 7.03
N ALA A 243 10.99 9.63 7.54
CA ALA A 243 12.30 9.07 7.88
C ALA A 243 12.21 8.03 9.01
N LEU A 244 11.44 8.33 10.08
CA LEU A 244 11.14 7.39 11.16
C LEU A 244 10.49 6.10 10.62
N LEU A 245 9.41 6.24 9.86
CA LEU A 245 8.70 5.11 9.26
C LEU A 245 9.62 4.24 8.39
N THR A 246 10.53 4.86 7.65
CA THR A 246 11.49 4.15 6.79
C THR A 246 12.44 3.31 7.64
N SER A 247 13.10 3.92 8.62
CA SER A 247 14.06 3.24 9.51
C SER A 247 13.42 2.08 10.26
N GLU A 248 12.26 2.31 10.88
CA GLU A 248 11.58 1.30 11.68
C GLU A 248 11.07 0.14 10.83
N SER A 249 10.54 0.44 9.64
CA SER A 249 10.10 -0.61 8.73
C SER A 249 11.26 -1.43 8.18
N GLU A 250 12.49 -0.91 8.08
CA GLU A 250 13.68 -1.73 7.70
C GLU A 250 14.00 -2.75 8.78
N ARG A 251 13.92 -2.34 10.05
CA ARG A 251 14.16 -3.24 11.18
C ARG A 251 13.15 -4.38 11.18
N VAL A 252 11.86 -4.07 11.04
CA VAL A 252 10.81 -5.11 11.02
C VAL A 252 10.91 -6.00 9.78
N ALA A 253 11.22 -5.45 8.60
CA ALA A 253 11.33 -6.23 7.36
C ALA A 253 12.30 -7.41 7.47
N SER A 254 13.42 -7.21 8.19
CA SER A 254 14.42 -8.27 8.43
C SER A 254 13.92 -9.44 9.27
N THR A 255 12.79 -9.28 9.97
CA THR A 255 12.16 -10.32 10.81
C THR A 255 11.01 -11.03 10.11
N ILE A 256 10.64 -10.59 8.90
CA ILE A 256 9.54 -11.18 8.14
C ILE A 256 10.03 -12.47 7.48
N SER A 257 9.25 -13.53 7.65
CA SER A 257 9.40 -14.79 6.94
C SER A 257 8.17 -15.06 6.08
N HIS A 258 8.29 -16.01 5.16
CA HIS A 258 7.18 -16.44 4.32
C HIS A 258 7.15 -17.96 4.17
N TYR A 259 5.98 -18.47 3.83
CA TYR A 259 5.78 -19.85 3.38
C TYR A 259 4.62 -19.90 2.38
N GLU A 260 4.59 -20.95 1.56
CA GLU A 260 3.51 -21.18 0.62
C GLU A 260 2.22 -21.58 1.35
N VAL A 261 1.09 -21.08 0.87
CA VAL A 261 -0.25 -21.41 1.38
C VAL A 261 -1.17 -21.87 0.27
N ASP A 262 -2.31 -22.43 0.65
CA ASP A 262 -3.29 -22.95 -0.29
C ASP A 262 -3.78 -21.86 -1.27
N ARG A 263 -3.78 -22.20 -2.55
CA ARG A 263 -4.23 -21.33 -3.66
C ARG A 263 -5.72 -20.99 -3.60
N ARG A 264 -6.51 -21.61 -2.71
CA ARG A 264 -7.89 -21.19 -2.39
C ARG A 264 -8.00 -19.69 -2.13
N VAL A 265 -7.00 -19.08 -1.48
CA VAL A 265 -6.98 -17.63 -1.17
C VAL A 265 -6.95 -16.72 -2.41
N ASN A 266 -6.55 -17.25 -3.58
CA ASN A 266 -6.49 -16.52 -4.84
C ASN A 266 -7.86 -15.99 -5.27
N ASN A 267 -8.95 -16.65 -4.87
CA ASN A 267 -10.30 -16.25 -5.21
C ASN A 267 -11.05 -15.73 -3.97
N SER A 268 -10.98 -14.42 -3.75
CA SER A 268 -11.63 -13.76 -2.60
C SER A 268 -13.14 -13.94 -2.53
N ARG A 269 -13.80 -14.28 -3.65
CA ARG A 269 -15.25 -14.44 -3.70
C ARG A 269 -15.71 -15.85 -3.34
N ALA A 270 -14.81 -16.82 -3.43
CA ALA A 270 -15.14 -18.23 -3.23
C ALA A 270 -14.63 -18.77 -1.88
N VAL A 271 -13.58 -18.17 -1.34
CA VAL A 271 -13.00 -18.57 -0.05
C VAL A 271 -13.88 -18.10 1.10
N ASP A 272 -14.02 -18.92 2.15
CA ASP A 272 -14.56 -18.47 3.43
C ASP A 272 -13.46 -17.69 4.18
N PRO A 273 -13.59 -16.36 4.35
CA PRO A 273 -12.54 -15.58 4.98
C PRO A 273 -12.36 -15.88 6.47
N ALA A 274 -13.26 -16.63 7.11
CA ALA A 274 -13.13 -17.09 8.49
C ALA A 274 -12.39 -18.43 8.63
N ASP A 275 -12.01 -19.09 7.54
CA ASP A 275 -11.30 -20.37 7.56
C ASP A 275 -9.83 -20.20 8.04
N PRO A 276 -9.46 -20.75 9.22
CA PRO A 276 -8.09 -20.62 9.74
C PRO A 276 -7.04 -21.34 8.89
N THR A 277 -7.45 -22.34 8.08
CA THR A 277 -6.52 -23.13 7.26
C THR A 277 -5.92 -22.32 6.10
N LEU A 278 -6.42 -21.10 5.83
CA LEU A 278 -5.90 -20.24 4.76
C LEU A 278 -4.51 -19.69 5.03
N ILE A 279 -4.10 -19.64 6.30
CA ILE A 279 -2.75 -19.22 6.70
C ILE A 279 -1.86 -20.40 7.08
N GLU A 280 -2.33 -21.64 6.94
CA GLU A 280 -1.51 -22.82 7.22
C GLU A 280 -0.54 -23.10 6.06
N PRO A 281 0.73 -23.47 6.34
CA PRO A 281 1.67 -23.84 5.29
C PRO A 281 1.21 -25.09 4.55
N ILE A 282 1.48 -25.14 3.25
CA ILE A 282 1.32 -26.36 2.45
C ILE A 282 2.64 -27.16 2.45
N ASP A 283 2.52 -28.48 2.52
CA ASP A 283 3.65 -29.44 2.45
C ASP A 283 4.24 -29.57 1.04
#